data_AF-L1IB97-F1
#
_entry.id   AF-L1IB97-F1
#
_cell.length_a   1.000
_cell.length_b   1.000
_cell.length_c   1.000
_cell.angle_alpha   90.00
_cell.angle_beta   90.00
_cell.angle_gamma   90.00
#
_symmetry.space_group_name_H-M   'P 1'
#
loop_
_entity.id
_entity.type
_entity.pdbx_description
1 polymer ?
#
loop_
_entity_poly.entity_id
_entity_poly.type
_entity_poly.pdbx_seq_one_letter_code
_entity_poly.pdbx_strand_id
1 'polypeptide(L)'
;AGLEIWGKEISFGHSRRYRSGVFAVKPKKAQEYMPNTRYKMSIEMDSIFMSRLSMDKLLCRLAMKYTSDSYDVVRNNCNHFTDDLCMAICGKSIPEWVNRPA
;
A
#
# COMPACT_ATOMS: atom_id res chain seq x y z
N ALA A 1 3.92 1.56 4.73
CA ALA A 1 4.70 1.57 3.48
C ALA A 1 3.77 1.90 2.30
N GLY A 2 4.32 1.95 1.09
CA GLY A 2 3.56 2.03 -0.16
C GLY A 2 4.27 1.18 -1.21
N LEU A 3 3.53 0.66 -2.18
CA LEU A 3 4.07 -0.14 -3.27
C LEU A 3 4.00 0.63 -4.59
N GLU A 4 5.15 0.85 -5.24
CA GLU A 4 5.22 1.50 -6.53
C GLU A 4 5.07 0.47 -7.66
N ILE A 5 4.07 0.67 -8.52
CA ILE A 5 3.79 -0.21 -9.67
C ILE A 5 3.49 0.68 -10.88
N TRP A 6 4.24 0.50 -11.97
CA TRP A 6 4.07 1.26 -13.23
C TRP A 6 3.98 2.79 -13.01
N GLY A 7 4.82 3.33 -12.13
CA GLY A 7 4.90 4.77 -11.84
C GLY A 7 3.79 5.32 -10.94
N LYS A 8 3.02 4.46 -10.27
CA LYS A 8 2.03 4.85 -9.25
C LYS A 8 2.34 4.16 -7.93
N GLU A 9 2.42 4.93 -6.86
CA GLU A 9 2.53 4.38 -5.51
C GLU A 9 1.12 4.16 -4.94
N ILE A 10 0.87 2.93 -4.51
CA ILE A 10 -0.39 2.51 -3.91
C ILE A 10 -0.16 2.31 -2.41
N SER A 11 -0.98 2.93 -1.58
CA SER A 11 -0.86 2.86 -0.13
C SER A 11 -2.24 2.82 0.54
N PHE A 12 -2.24 2.64 1.86
CA PHE A 12 -3.43 2.51 2.68
C PHE A 12 -3.38 3.45 3.88
N GLY A 13 -4.46 4.20 4.10
CA GLY A 13 -4.53 5.22 5.14
C GLY A 13 -5.94 5.52 5.58
N HIS A 14 -6.06 6.19 6.73
CA HIS A 14 -7.33 6.75 7.16
C HIS A 14 -7.69 8.01 6.36
N SER A 15 -8.95 8.12 5.96
CA SER A 15 -9.54 9.27 5.29
C SER A 15 -10.92 9.59 5.85
N ARG A 16 -11.13 10.83 6.28
CA ARG A 16 -12.47 11.33 6.66
C ARG A 16 -13.41 11.55 5.48
N ARG A 17 -12.87 11.59 4.26
CA ARG A 17 -13.63 11.96 3.04
C ARG A 17 -14.03 10.75 2.20
N TYR A 18 -13.23 9.69 2.21
CA TYR A 18 -13.40 8.53 1.32
C TYR A 18 -13.64 7.25 2.12
N ARG A 19 -14.50 6.37 1.59
CA ARG A 19 -14.79 5.05 2.20
C ARG A 19 -13.63 4.06 2.04
N SER A 20 -12.96 4.08 0.89
CA SER A 20 -11.74 3.30 0.68
C SER A 20 -10.58 3.95 1.43
N GLY A 21 -9.80 3.16 2.15
CA GLY A 21 -8.52 3.63 2.69
C GLY A 21 -7.38 3.43 1.69
N VAL A 22 -7.59 2.63 0.64
CA VAL A 22 -6.61 2.44 -0.43
C VAL A 22 -6.63 3.63 -1.38
N PHE A 23 -5.46 4.21 -1.63
CA PHE A 23 -5.28 5.36 -2.53
C PHE A 23 -4.02 5.21 -3.38
N ALA A 24 -3.96 5.95 -4.48
CA ALA A 24 -2.81 6.02 -5.37
C ALA A 24 -2.27 7.45 -5.46
N VAL A 25 -0.96 7.59 -5.40
CA VAL A 25 -0.22 8.86 -5.47
C VAL A 25 0.95 8.75 -6.43
N LYS A 26 1.55 9.90 -6.74
CA LYS A 26 2.90 9.91 -7.34
C LYS A 26 3.88 9.24 -6.37
N PRO A 27 4.89 8.51 -6.88
CA PRO A 27 5.90 7.92 -6.02
C PRO A 27 6.53 8.93 -5.08
N LYS A 28 6.74 8.51 -3.83
CA LYS A 28 7.37 9.28 -2.74
C LYS A 28 6.52 10.46 -2.26
N LYS A 29 5.23 10.48 -2.58
CA LYS A 29 4.29 11.57 -2.25
C LYS A 29 3.12 11.15 -1.36
N ALA A 30 3.19 10.00 -0.68
CA ALA A 30 2.16 9.56 0.27
C ALA A 30 1.82 10.60 1.36
N GLN A 31 2.79 11.46 1.71
CA GLN A 31 2.60 12.57 2.65
C GLN A 31 1.51 13.58 2.24
N GLU A 32 1.18 13.68 0.93
CA GLU A 32 0.08 14.52 0.45
C GLU A 32 -1.30 14.01 0.89
N TYR A 33 -1.41 12.70 1.16
CA TYR A 33 -2.64 12.06 1.66
C TYR A 33 -2.56 11.74 3.15
N MET A 34 -1.38 11.37 3.66
CA MET A 34 -1.12 11.03 5.06
C MET A 34 -0.04 11.95 5.63
N PRO A 35 -0.40 13.13 6.19
CA PRO A 35 0.55 14.18 6.58
C PRO A 35 1.64 13.74 7.57
N ASN A 36 1.36 12.71 8.38
CA ASN A 36 2.29 12.17 9.38
C ASN A 36 3.24 11.11 8.80
N THR A 37 3.34 10.99 7.48
CA THR A 37 4.24 10.06 6.80
C THR A 37 5.33 10.83 6.06
N ARG A 38 6.54 10.29 6.04
CA ARG A 38 7.67 10.85 5.30
C ARG A 38 8.37 9.74 4.52
N TYR A 39 8.67 10.00 3.25
CA TYR A 39 9.48 9.10 2.45
C TYR A 39 10.88 8.95 3.07
N LYS A 40 11.31 7.69 3.26
CA LYS A 40 12.64 7.34 3.78
C LYS A 40 13.54 6.78 2.69
N MET A 41 13.07 5.78 1.95
CA MET A 41 13.84 5.06 0.93
C MET A 41 12.91 4.24 0.02
N SER A 42 13.45 3.76 -1.09
CA SER A 42 12.83 2.79 -2.00
C SER A 42 13.61 1.49 -1.95
N ILE A 43 12.91 0.36 -2.09
CA ILE A 43 13.48 -0.99 -2.14
C ILE A 43 12.90 -1.66 -3.36
N GLU A 44 13.75 -2.25 -4.19
CA GLU A 44 13.30 -3.06 -5.33
C GLU A 44 12.81 -4.41 -4.82
N MET A 45 11.57 -4.77 -5.17
CA MET A 45 10.93 -6.01 -4.71
C MET A 45 11.09 -7.14 -5.72
N ASP A 46 10.42 -7.02 -6.88
CA ASP A 46 10.54 -7.97 -7.99
C ASP A 46 9.90 -7.42 -9.26
N SER A 47 10.14 -8.12 -10.37
CA SER A 47 9.38 -7.97 -11.61
C SER A 47 8.05 -8.72 -11.52
N ILE A 48 6.98 -8.13 -12.08
CA ILE A 48 5.65 -8.75 -12.13
C ILE A 48 5.26 -9.07 -13.57
N PHE A 49 4.66 -10.25 -13.78
CA PHE A 49 4.08 -10.68 -15.05
C PHE A 49 2.54 -10.66 -15.00
N MET A 50 1.99 -9.57 -14.46
CA MET A 50 0.55 -9.40 -14.25
C MET A 50 -0.02 -8.37 -15.24
N SER A 51 -1.21 -8.63 -15.80
CA SER A 51 -1.91 -7.67 -16.64
C SER A 51 -2.49 -6.51 -15.83
N ARG A 52 -2.71 -5.34 -16.46
CA ARG A 52 -3.39 -4.20 -15.83
C ARG A 52 -4.80 -4.58 -15.33
N LEU A 53 -5.54 -5.36 -16.10
CA LEU A 53 -6.88 -5.82 -15.71
C LEU A 53 -6.85 -6.69 -14.45
N SER A 54 -5.86 -7.59 -14.34
CA SER A 54 -5.68 -8.43 -13.15
C SER A 54 -5.31 -7.58 -11.92
N MET A 55 -4.44 -6.59 -12.11
CA MET A 55 -4.06 -5.63 -11.07
C MET A 55 -5.28 -4.83 -10.58
N ASP A 56 -6.10 -4.30 -11.49
CA ASP A 56 -7.29 -3.52 -11.13
C ASP A 56 -8.30 -4.37 -10.34
N LYS A 57 -8.53 -5.63 -10.74
CA LYS A 57 -9.37 -6.57 -9.99
C LYS A 57 -8.82 -6.85 -8.59
N LEU A 58 -7.51 -7.05 -8.47
CA LEU A 58 -6.85 -7.26 -7.18
C LEU A 58 -7.00 -6.03 -6.26
N LEU A 59 -6.75 -4.83 -6.79
CA LEU A 59 -6.89 -3.57 -6.05
C LEU A 59 -8.33 -3.32 -5.62
N CYS A 60 -9.32 -3.60 -6.47
CA CYS A 60 -10.73 -3.54 -6.09
C CYS A 60 -11.04 -4.49 -4.91
N ARG A 61 -10.52 -5.73 -4.94
CA ARG A 61 -10.67 -6.68 -3.84
C ARG A 61 -10.01 -6.20 -2.56
N LEU A 62 -8.79 -5.69 -2.64
CA LEU A 62 -8.10 -5.15 -1.47
C LEU A 62 -8.79 -3.89 -0.94
N ALA A 63 -9.30 -3.00 -1.79
CA ALA A 63 -10.04 -1.81 -1.37
C ALA A 63 -11.32 -2.14 -0.59
N MET A 64 -11.96 -3.29 -0.85
CA MET A 64 -13.08 -3.78 -0.04
C MET A 64 -12.65 -4.27 1.35
N LYS A 65 -11.44 -4.84 1.48
CA LYS A 65 -10.87 -5.28 2.76
C LYS A 65 -10.29 -4.11 3.57
N TYR A 66 -9.63 -3.18 2.90
CA TYR A 66 -8.88 -2.05 3.46
C TYR A 66 -9.69 -0.75 3.34
N THR A 67 -10.83 -0.71 4.03
CA THR A 67 -11.66 0.50 4.12
C THR A 67 -11.00 1.53 5.03
N SER A 68 -11.34 2.80 4.85
CA SER A 68 -10.79 3.91 5.63
C SER A 68 -11.01 3.74 7.13
N ASP A 69 -12.18 3.22 7.52
CA ASP A 69 -12.55 2.97 8.92
C ASP A 69 -11.85 1.74 9.51
N SER A 70 -11.33 0.85 8.66
CA SER A 70 -10.54 -0.30 9.12
C SER A 70 -9.09 0.06 9.45
N TYR A 71 -8.65 1.29 9.17
CA TYR A 71 -7.27 1.70 9.41
C TYR A 71 -6.97 1.79 10.91
N ASP A 72 -5.97 1.03 11.35
CA ASP A 72 -5.45 1.01 12.70
C ASP A 72 -3.92 1.06 12.67
N VAL A 73 -3.33 1.99 13.41
CA VAL A 73 -1.88 2.24 13.39
C VAL A 73 -1.06 1.01 13.77
N VAL A 74 -1.61 0.11 14.60
CA VAL A 74 -0.91 -1.06 15.12
C VAL A 74 -1.30 -2.33 14.37
N ARG A 75 -2.59 -2.55 14.15
CA ARG A 75 -3.17 -3.83 13.73
C ARG A 75 -3.52 -3.92 12.25
N ASN A 76 -3.70 -2.78 11.58
CA ASN A 76 -4.13 -2.73 10.19
C ASN A 76 -3.72 -1.40 9.56
N ASN A 77 -2.46 -1.28 9.19
CA ASN A 77 -1.87 -0.04 8.67
C ASN A 77 -1.33 -0.23 7.25
N CYS A 78 -0.68 0.82 6.74
CA CYS A 78 -0.08 0.84 5.41
C CYS A 78 0.94 -0.30 5.17
N ASN A 79 1.61 -0.83 6.21
CA ASN A 79 2.54 -1.95 6.02
C ASN A 79 1.79 -3.27 5.75
N HIS A 80 0.73 -3.55 6.51
CA HIS A 80 -0.09 -4.75 6.33
C HIS A 80 -0.70 -4.80 4.92
N PHE A 81 -1.24 -3.68 4.45
CA PHE A 81 -1.72 -3.55 3.07
C PHE A 81 -0.61 -3.77 2.04
N THR A 82 0.56 -3.15 2.25
CA THR A 82 1.69 -3.27 1.31
C THR A 82 2.18 -4.71 1.25
N ASP A 83 2.22 -5.42 2.38
CA ASP A 83 2.60 -6.84 2.46
C ASP A 83 1.61 -7.73 1.71
N ASP A 84 0.31 -7.59 1.96
CA ASP A 84 -0.75 -8.32 1.26
C ASP A 84 -0.68 -8.10 -0.27
N LEU A 85 -0.50 -6.84 -0.70
CA LEU A 85 -0.39 -6.49 -2.10
C LEU A 85 0.89 -7.07 -2.72
N CYS A 86 2.04 -6.94 -2.04
CA CYS A 86 3.32 -7.45 -2.53
C CYS A 86 3.31 -8.98 -2.62
N MET A 87 2.78 -9.66 -1.61
CA MET A 87 2.58 -11.11 -1.61
C MET A 87 1.69 -11.54 -2.77
N ALA A 88 0.60 -10.82 -3.03
CA ALA A 88 -0.34 -11.17 -4.10
C ALA A 88 0.22 -11.02 -5.52
N ILE A 89 1.20 -10.12 -5.74
CA ILE A 89 1.74 -9.83 -7.08
C ILE A 89 3.15 -10.39 -7.32
N CYS A 90 3.98 -10.49 -6.28
CA CYS A 90 5.36 -10.96 -6.33
C CYS A 90 5.57 -12.30 -5.60
N GLY A 91 4.62 -12.78 -4.81
CA GLY A 91 4.82 -13.97 -3.96
C GLY A 91 5.85 -13.76 -2.85
N LYS A 92 6.13 -12.51 -2.49
CA LYS A 92 7.14 -12.12 -1.48
C LYS A 92 6.54 -11.11 -0.51
N SER A 93 6.85 -11.27 0.77
CA SER A 93 6.56 -10.28 1.80
C SER A 93 7.49 -9.08 1.72
N ILE A 94 7.06 -7.95 2.27
CA ILE A 94 7.95 -6.80 2.49
C ILE A 94 9.02 -7.13 3.55
N PRO A 95 10.17 -6.44 3.56
CA PRO A 95 11.21 -6.72 4.54
C PRO A 95 10.72 -6.57 5.98
N GLU A 96 10.99 -7.57 6.82
CA GLU A 96 10.44 -7.65 8.19
C GLU A 96 10.78 -6.44 9.06
N TRP A 97 11.95 -5.82 8.85
CA TRP A 97 12.38 -4.64 9.60
C TRP A 97 11.46 -3.43 9.38
N VAL A 98 10.63 -3.41 8.32
CA VAL A 98 9.63 -2.37 8.06
C VAL A 98 8.49 -2.41 9.09
N ASN A 99 8.21 -3.58 9.66
CA ASN A 99 7.16 -3.77 10.67
C ASN A 99 7.65 -3.64 12.12
N ARG A 100 8.94 -3.33 12.33
CA ARG A 100 9.45 -3.08 13.68
C ARG A 100 9.09 -1.66 14.09
N PRO A 101 8.33 -1.45 15.17
CA PRO A 101 8.22 -0.11 15.76
C PRO A 101 9.63 0.37 16.12
N ALA A 102 9.94 1.61 15.77
CA ALA A 102 11.20 2.26 16.12
C ALA A 102 11.28 2.51 17.63
#